data_AF-A0A3B0MEW7-F1
#
_entry.id   AF-A0A3B0MEW7-F1
#
_cell.length_a   1.000
_cell.length_b   1.000
_cell.length_c   1.000
_cell.angle_alpha   90.00
_cell.angle_beta   90.00
_cell.angle_gamma   90.00
#
_symmetry.space_group_name_H-M   'P 1'
#
loop_
_entity.id
_entity.type
_entity.pdbx_description
1 polymer ?
#
loop_
_entity_poly.entity_id
_entity_poly.type
_entity_poly.pdbx_seq_one_letter_code
_entity_poly.pdbx_strand_id
1 'polypeptide(L)'
;MKKPAETLSESKVKFINRILTDIQAFMSDQPEGRYLDLLDDDVLPQYSDAILILSQYDGALSGFRSRYYGYVPSAHEITWRLS
;
A
#
# COMPACT_ATOMS: atom_id res chain seq x y z
N MET A 1 8.33 30.83 -12.10
CA MET A 1 7.73 29.49 -11.92
C MET A 1 7.02 29.46 -10.56
N LYS A 2 5.74 29.07 -10.49
CA LYS A 2 5.12 28.78 -9.19
C LYS A 2 5.75 27.49 -8.66
N LYS A 3 6.20 27.48 -7.40
CA LYS A 3 6.55 26.23 -6.73
C LYS A 3 5.36 25.28 -6.84
N PRO A 4 5.58 23.97 -7.09
CA PRO A 4 4.52 22.99 -6.90
C PRO A 4 3.90 23.21 -5.52
N ALA A 5 2.58 23.13 -5.43
CA ALA A 5 1.93 23.10 -4.12
C ALA A 5 2.56 21.95 -3.32
N GLU A 6 3.01 22.22 -2.10
CA GLU A 6 3.68 21.22 -1.26
C GLU A 6 2.66 20.24 -0.66
N THR A 7 1.40 20.69 -0.59
CA THR A 7 0.22 19.93 -0.17
C THR A 7 -0.53 19.30 -1.33
N LEU A 8 -1.09 18.12 -1.07
CA LEU A 8 -2.00 17.43 -1.96
C LEU A 8 -3.38 18.09 -1.96
N SER A 9 -4.07 18.04 -3.09
CA SER A 9 -5.48 18.44 -3.15
C SER A 9 -6.37 17.36 -2.56
N GLU A 10 -7.48 17.75 -1.93
CA GLU A 10 -8.48 16.84 -1.34
C GLU A 10 -8.90 15.71 -2.28
N SER A 11 -9.16 16.00 -3.56
CA SER A 11 -9.55 14.98 -4.54
C SER A 11 -8.48 13.90 -4.77
N LYS A 12 -7.19 14.25 -4.64
CA LYS A 12 -6.08 13.29 -4.76
C LYS A 12 -6.00 12.42 -3.51
N VAL A 13 -6.15 13.01 -2.33
CA VAL A 13 -6.19 12.29 -1.06
C VAL A 13 -7.30 11.25 -1.07
N LYS A 14 -8.53 11.65 -1.43
CA LYS A 14 -9.67 10.73 -1.55
C LYS A 14 -9.44 9.60 -2.56
N PHE A 15 -8.83 9.92 -3.71
CA PHE A 15 -8.53 8.92 -4.72
C PHE A 15 -7.49 7.89 -4.24
N ILE A 16 -6.42 8.36 -3.59
CA ILE A 16 -5.39 7.48 -3.01
C ILE A 16 -6.01 6.62 -1.91
N ASN A 17 -6.72 7.23 -0.94
CA ASN A 17 -7.33 6.51 0.17
C ASN A 17 -8.30 5.43 -0.30
N ARG A 18 -9.08 5.67 -1.36
CA ARG A 18 -9.93 4.64 -1.94
C ARG A 18 -9.15 3.38 -2.35
N ILE A 19 -7.99 3.55 -3.00
CA ILE A 19 -7.14 2.41 -3.40
C ILE A 19 -6.52 1.75 -2.17
N LEU A 20 -6.04 2.56 -1.21
CA LEU A 20 -5.42 2.07 0.01
C LEU A 20 -6.41 1.29 0.89
N THR A 21 -7.67 1.69 0.96
CA THR A 21 -8.73 0.95 1.66
C THR A 21 -8.92 -0.45 1.09
N ASP A 22 -8.94 -0.60 -0.24
CA ASP A 22 -9.07 -1.92 -0.88
C ASP A 22 -7.87 -2.81 -0.55
N ILE A 23 -6.66 -2.24 -0.54
CA ILE A 23 -5.43 -2.96 -0.17
C ILE A 23 -5.44 -3.32 1.33
N GLN A 24 -5.84 -2.41 2.22
CA GLN A 24 -5.98 -2.70 3.65
C GLN A 24 -6.95 -3.85 3.90
N ALA A 25 -8.10 -3.87 3.22
CA ALA A 25 -9.07 -4.95 3.34
C ALA A 25 -8.44 -6.29 2.92
N PHE A 26 -7.70 -6.31 1.81
CA PHE A 26 -6.97 -7.50 1.36
C PHE A 26 -5.88 -7.94 2.33
N MET A 27 -5.20 -7.00 2.99
CA MET A 27 -4.08 -7.28 3.91
C MET A 27 -4.54 -7.51 5.36
N SER A 28 -5.84 -7.44 5.65
CA SER A 28 -6.37 -7.45 7.02
C SER A 28 -6.12 -8.74 7.80
N ASP A 29 -5.97 -9.86 7.10
CA ASP A 29 -5.61 -11.17 7.65
C ASP A 29 -4.11 -11.49 7.54
N GLN A 30 -3.33 -10.58 6.97
CA GLN A 30 -1.90 -10.75 6.76
C GLN A 30 -1.07 -10.07 7.86
N PRO A 31 0.02 -10.69 8.33
CA PRO A 31 0.87 -10.09 9.36
C PRO A 31 1.50 -8.77 8.90
N GLU A 32 1.72 -8.59 7.59
CA GLU A 32 2.25 -7.38 6.98
C GLU A 32 1.25 -6.20 6.97
N GLY A 33 -0.06 -6.44 7.16
CA GLY A 33 -1.10 -5.41 7.09
C GLY A 33 -1.26 -4.56 8.35
N ARG A 34 -0.63 -4.94 9.47
CA ARG A 34 -0.89 -4.36 10.81
C ARG A 34 -0.61 -2.87 10.95
N TYR A 35 0.29 -2.31 10.14
CA TYR A 35 0.77 -0.93 10.24
C TYR A 35 0.49 -0.12 8.97
N LEU A 36 -0.50 -0.52 8.18
CA LEU A 36 -0.94 0.25 7.02
C LEU A 36 -1.96 1.28 7.49
N ASP A 37 -1.68 2.56 7.26
CA ASP A 37 -2.58 3.68 7.57
C ASP A 37 -3.09 4.35 6.28
N LEU A 38 -4.20 5.06 6.36
CA LEU A 38 -4.63 5.93 5.26
C LEU A 38 -3.93 7.29 5.36
N LEU A 39 -3.97 8.08 4.28
CA LEU A 39 -3.59 9.48 4.37
C LEU A 39 -4.61 10.21 5.25
N ASP A 40 -4.11 10.98 6.22
CA ASP A 40 -4.92 11.90 7.02
C ASP A 40 -5.66 12.88 6.09
N ASP A 41 -6.98 13.02 6.29
CA ASP A 41 -7.84 13.92 5.54
C ASP A 41 -8.36 15.12 6.36
N ASP A 42 -8.09 15.16 7.68
CA ASP A 42 -8.40 16.31 8.54
C ASP A 42 -7.48 17.50 8.21
N VAL A 43 -6.22 17.22 7.85
CA VAL A 43 -5.27 18.20 7.30
C VAL A 43 -4.70 17.67 5.99
N LEU A 44 -4.81 18.46 4.92
CA LEU A 44 -4.29 18.03 3.61
C LEU A 44 -2.80 17.69 3.69
N PRO A 45 -2.41 16.44 3.40
CA PRO A 45 -1.05 15.96 3.58
C PRO A 45 -0.11 16.58 2.55
N GLN A 46 1.17 16.65 2.89
CA GLN A 46 2.21 16.99 1.93
C GLN A 46 2.52 15.80 1.02
N TYR A 47 3.16 16.08 -0.12
CA TYR A 47 3.62 15.01 -1.02
C TYR A 47 4.59 14.04 -0.31
N SER A 48 5.41 14.53 0.62
CA SER A 48 6.31 13.69 1.43
C SER A 48 5.55 12.72 2.33
N ASP A 49 4.47 13.17 2.95
CA ASP A 49 3.63 12.34 3.82
C ASP A 49 2.98 11.23 3.00
N ALA A 50 2.48 11.58 1.81
CA ALA A 50 1.92 10.58 0.91
C ALA A 50 2.95 9.56 0.40
N ILE A 51 4.16 10.00 0.06
CA ILE A 51 5.24 9.08 -0.33
C ILE A 51 5.58 8.13 0.82
N LEU A 52 5.62 8.63 2.06
CA LEU A 52 5.90 7.82 3.24
C LEU A 52 4.85 6.71 3.41
N ILE A 53 3.56 7.06 3.35
CA ILE A 53 2.48 6.08 3.46
C ILE A 53 2.54 5.09 2.30
N LEU A 54 2.65 5.54 1.05
CA LEU A 54 2.74 4.65 -0.11
C LEU A 54 3.94 3.69 -0.04
N SER A 55 5.07 4.12 0.54
CA SER A 55 6.24 3.26 0.74
C SER A 55 5.99 2.14 1.76
N GLN A 56 5.15 2.40 2.78
CA GLN A 56 4.76 1.36 3.74
C GLN A 56 3.88 0.29 3.07
N TYR A 57 2.94 0.71 2.21
CA TYR A 57 2.12 -0.23 1.42
C TYR A 57 2.97 -1.05 0.45
N ASP A 58 3.93 -0.43 -0.24
CA ASP A 58 4.84 -1.14 -1.14
C ASP A 58 5.67 -2.19 -0.38
N GLY A 59 6.16 -1.84 0.81
CA GLY A 59 6.86 -2.78 1.70
C GLY A 59 5.98 -3.95 2.15
N ALA A 60 4.74 -3.68 2.56
CA ALA A 60 3.81 -4.71 2.99
C ALA A 60 3.43 -5.67 1.85
N LEU A 61 3.13 -5.15 0.66
CA LEU A 61 2.83 -5.94 -0.54
C LEU A 61 4.04 -6.74 -1.02
N SER A 62 5.24 -6.17 -0.93
CA SER A 62 6.49 -6.87 -1.23
C SER A 62 6.74 -8.03 -0.25
N GLY A 63 6.47 -7.81 1.04
CA GLY A 63 6.52 -8.85 2.07
C GLY A 63 5.53 -9.98 1.81
N PHE A 64 4.28 -9.64 1.52
CA PHE A 64 3.24 -10.60 1.13
C PHE A 64 3.67 -11.43 -0.09
N ARG A 65 4.16 -10.77 -1.16
CA ARG A 65 4.65 -11.46 -2.35
C ARG A 65 5.81 -12.39 -2.03
N SER A 66 6.79 -11.93 -1.23
CA SER A 66 7.92 -12.78 -0.85
C SER A 66 7.51 -14.00 -0.02
N ARG A 67 6.43 -13.89 0.76
CA ARG A 67 5.91 -14.98 1.59
C ARG A 67 5.16 -16.02 0.77
N TYR A 68 4.29 -15.59 -0.13
CA TYR A 68 3.34 -16.47 -0.79
C TYR A 68 3.63 -16.75 -2.26
N TYR A 69 4.47 -15.97 -2.94
CA TYR A 69 4.80 -16.22 -4.34
C TYR A 69 6.18 -16.87 -4.48
N GLY A 70 6.21 -18.08 -5.05
CA GLY A 70 7.48 -18.77 -5.26
C GLY A 70 7.34 -20.14 -5.91
N TYR A 71 8.49 -20.77 -6.15
CA TYR A 71 8.58 -22.05 -6.84
C TYR A 71 8.06 -23.22 -5.98
N VAL A 72 6.99 -23.88 -6.38
CA VAL A 72 6.41 -25.03 -5.69
C VAL A 72 7.01 -26.32 -6.26
N PRO A 73 7.84 -27.07 -5.50
CA PRO A 73 8.51 -28.25 -6.02
C PRO A 73 7.55 -29.37 -6.44
N SER A 74 6.42 -29.53 -5.75
CA SER A 74 5.43 -30.58 -6.08
C SER A 74 4.73 -30.34 -7.41
N ALA A 75 4.47 -29.08 -7.76
CA ALA A 75 3.80 -28.69 -9.00
C ALA A 75 4.78 -28.37 -10.13
N HIS A 76 6.08 -28.24 -9.85
CA HIS A 76 7.11 -27.77 -10.78
C HIS A 76 6.81 -26.39 -11.39
N GLU A 77 6.08 -25.54 -10.67
CA GLU A 77 5.59 -24.24 -11.16
C GLU A 77 5.88 -23.12 -10.16
N ILE A 78 5.99 -21.88 -10.65
CA ILE A 78 6.01 -20.68 -9.80
C ILE A 78 4.57 -20.20 -9.67
N THR A 79 4.04 -20.22 -8.45
CA THR A 79 2.64 -19.86 -8.20
C THR A 79 2.46 -19.23 -6.82
N TRP A 80 1.26 -18.69 -6.59
CA TRP A 80 0.82 -18.20 -5.30
C TRP A 80 0.41 -19.39 -4.41
N ARG A 81 0.98 -19.42 -3.19
CA ARG A 81 0.74 -20.44 -2.18
C ARG A 81 -0.15 -19.87 -1.09
N LEU A 82 -1.38 -19.51 -1.46
CA LEU A 82 -2.40 -19.07 -0.49
C LEU A 82 -2.91 -20.33 0.21
N SER A 83 -2.48 -20.56 1.45
CA SER A 83 -2.86 -21.72 2.26
C SER A 83 -4.11 -21.47 3.09
#